data_AF-A0AAN8K8D3-F1
#
_entry.id   AF-A0AAN8K8D3-F1
#
_cell.length_a   1.000
_cell.length_b   1.000
_cell.length_c   1.000
_cell.angle_alpha   90.00
_cell.angle_beta   90.00
_cell.angle_gamma   90.00
#
_symmetry.space_group_name_H-M   'P 1'
#
loop_
_entity.id
_entity.type
_entity.pdbx_description
1 polymer ?
#
loop_
_entity_poly.entity_id
_entity_poly.type
_entity_poly.pdbx_seq_one_letter_code
_entity_poly.pdbx_strand_id
1 'polypeptide(L)'
;MKSKALLLKIFLLVLILAIIYILTNHAESNKDEIKANHVKESLPLHEVMTSNKPLPTQQKIPTKQPLPSQQKMTIKQPLPSQQKMTIKQPLPKIYAIVTMPLLTKKDLQTKKYRTSTIEKIEERMSEFITGLQNTLNHECVYRVHFLYNESNVVDYVKARVKINTTKLVFNRVEDPRKHVTYFDFAYEKLQGEIAMYTPIDVYPGEGFRLINKDDLISKKLMYILTRHGKQEKNCDMGNISNNCNRKRYFGSHDSYIFVPNGPLSPEIRKALDYWSIVWGQENIAIHTFRTLGHFKVTNPCEVLFVYHIHCSNLRDSTRYRINTSANSGMAPPTNTLT
;
A
#
# COMPACT_ATOMS: atom_id res chain seq x y z
N MET A 1 27.43 55.63 2.82
CA MET A 1 26.82 54.46 2.13
C MET A 1 27.83 53.38 1.69
N LYS A 2 29.06 53.71 1.25
CA LYS A 2 30.05 52.71 0.77
C LYS A 2 30.51 51.68 1.83
N SER A 3 30.59 52.05 3.11
CA SER A 3 31.02 51.15 4.20
C SER A 3 30.05 49.99 4.49
N LYS A 4 28.72 50.21 4.41
CA LYS A 4 27.72 49.15 4.65
C LYS A 4 27.72 48.08 3.55
N ALA A 5 27.97 48.48 2.31
CA ALA A 5 28.08 47.55 1.18
C ALA A 5 29.36 46.69 1.27
N LEU A 6 30.45 47.24 1.81
CA LEU A 6 31.67 46.48 2.05
C LEU A 6 31.49 45.46 3.19
N LEU A 7 30.84 45.86 4.28
CA LEU A 7 30.53 44.95 5.40
C LEU A 7 29.66 43.77 4.96
N LEU A 8 28.64 44.03 4.12
CA LEU A 8 27.76 42.98 3.62
C LEU A 8 28.50 41.98 2.72
N LYS A 9 29.45 42.45 1.89
CA LYS A 9 30.28 41.58 1.05
C LYS A 9 31.22 40.72 1.88
N ILE A 10 31.83 41.27 2.93
CA ILE A 10 32.69 40.52 3.85
C ILE A 10 31.87 39.45 4.58
N PHE A 11 30.68 39.80 5.07
CA PHE A 11 29.80 38.86 5.75
C PHE A 11 29.38 37.70 4.84
N LEU A 12 29.03 38.00 3.58
CA LEU A 12 28.66 36.98 2.60
C LEU A 12 29.83 36.05 2.28
N LEU A 13 31.05 36.59 2.17
CA LEU A 13 32.26 35.81 1.92
C LEU A 13 32.58 34.85 3.08
N VAL A 14 32.46 35.32 4.32
CA VAL A 14 32.66 34.49 5.52
C VAL A 14 31.63 33.36 5.59
N LEU A 15 30.36 33.65 5.28
CA LEU A 15 29.31 32.64 5.25
C LEU A 15 29.57 31.55 4.20
N ILE A 16 30.02 31.95 3.01
CA ILE A 16 30.37 31.00 1.93
C ILE A 16 31.54 30.11 2.35
N LEU A 17 32.58 30.69 2.95
CA LEU A 17 33.73 29.92 3.44
C LEU A 17 33.35 28.93 4.56
N ALA A 18 32.46 29.32 5.47
CA ALA A 18 31.95 28.43 6.52
C ALA A 18 31.15 27.25 5.94
N ILE A 19 30.31 27.50 4.92
CA ILE A 19 29.56 26.45 4.22
C ILE A 19 30.53 25.48 3.51
N ILE A 20 31.54 26.01 2.80
CA ILE A 20 32.55 25.18 2.13
C ILE A 20 33.27 24.29 3.14
N TYR A 21 33.70 24.85 4.28
CA TYR A 21 34.39 24.12 5.34
C TYR A 21 33.54 22.98 5.94
N ILE A 22 32.26 23.23 6.19
CA ILE A 22 31.32 22.20 6.68
C ILE A 22 31.17 21.08 5.64
N LEU A 23 31.02 21.42 4.37
CA LEU A 23 30.84 20.45 3.29
C LEU A 23 32.10 19.61 3.06
N THR A 24 33.30 20.18 3.17
CA THR A 24 34.55 19.44 3.00
C THR A 24 34.80 18.48 4.18
N ASN A 25 34.52 18.90 5.41
CA ASN A 25 34.71 18.03 6.58
C ASN A 25 33.68 16.89 6.63
N HIS A 26 32.44 17.13 6.17
CA HIS A 26 31.43 16.08 6.10
C HIS A 26 31.74 15.04 5.01
N ALA A 27 32.53 15.39 3.99
CA ALA A 27 32.96 14.46 2.95
C ALA A 27 34.11 13.54 3.40
N GLU A 28 34.92 13.95 4.39
CA GLU A 28 36.00 13.13 4.92
C GLU A 28 35.50 12.08 5.93
N SER A 29 34.51 12.40 6.78
CA SER A 29 33.98 11.41 7.75
C SER A 29 33.28 10.21 7.09
N ASN A 30 32.81 10.35 5.85
CA ASN A 30 32.16 9.28 5.09
C ASN A 30 33.14 8.32 4.39
N LYS A 31 34.44 8.65 4.30
CA LYS A 31 35.44 7.78 3.66
C LYS A 31 35.99 6.70 4.60
N ASP A 32 36.00 6.97 5.90
CA ASP A 32 36.54 6.03 6.90
C ASP A 32 35.52 4.95 7.28
N GLU A 33 34.23 5.23 7.20
CA GLU A 33 33.15 4.27 7.52
C GLU A 33 32.98 3.17 6.43
N ILE A 34 33.40 3.44 5.19
CA ILE A 34 33.30 2.49 4.07
C ILE A 34 34.47 1.48 4.07
N LYS A 35 35.62 1.81 4.67
CA LYS A 35 36.77 0.88 4.73
C LYS A 35 36.68 -0.18 5.84
N ALA A 36 35.88 0.05 6.88
CA ALA A 36 35.77 -0.88 8.01
C ALA A 36 34.89 -2.11 7.73
N ASN A 37 33.98 -2.05 6.75
CA ASN A 37 32.97 -3.10 6.51
C ASN A 37 33.34 -4.12 5.43
N HIS A 38 34.53 -4.06 4.84
CA HIS A 38 34.89 -4.92 3.70
C HIS A 38 35.85 -6.09 4.02
N VAL A 39 36.17 -6.33 5.29
CA VAL A 39 37.01 -7.47 5.70
C VAL A 39 36.38 -8.19 6.87
N LYS A 40 35.54 -9.21 6.58
CA LYS A 40 35.52 -10.48 7.30
C LYS A 40 34.51 -11.48 6.72
N GLU A 41 35.03 -12.70 6.57
CA GLU A 41 34.35 -14.00 6.41
C GLU A 41 34.18 -14.58 5.01
N SER A 42 35.25 -15.25 4.60
CA SER A 42 35.29 -16.39 3.68
C SER A 42 35.88 -17.59 4.44
N LEU A 43 35.18 -18.73 4.51
CA LEU A 43 35.70 -20.08 4.77
C LEU A 43 34.69 -21.11 4.20
N PRO A 44 35.12 -22.34 3.85
CA PRO A 44 34.79 -22.96 2.57
C PRO A 44 33.88 -24.19 2.69
N LEU A 45 33.18 -24.49 1.60
CA LEU A 45 32.60 -25.81 1.33
C LEU A 45 33.70 -26.77 0.86
N HIS A 46 33.78 -27.96 1.45
CA HIS A 46 33.86 -29.24 0.74
C HIS A 46 33.83 -30.41 1.73
N GLU A 47 32.84 -31.29 1.62
CA GLU A 47 33.13 -32.73 1.55
C GLU A 47 31.96 -33.48 0.90
N VAL A 48 32.31 -34.22 -0.15
CA VAL A 48 31.45 -35.14 -0.90
C VAL A 48 31.74 -36.53 -0.36
N MET A 49 30.72 -37.26 0.09
CA MET A 49 30.78 -38.71 0.13
C MET A 49 29.55 -39.34 -0.50
N THR A 50 29.84 -40.20 -1.46
CA THR A 50 28.97 -41.08 -2.23
C THR A 50 28.65 -42.34 -1.43
N SER A 51 27.44 -42.89 -1.62
CA SER A 51 27.17 -44.32 -1.46
C SER A 51 25.83 -44.72 -2.09
N ASN A 52 25.91 -45.66 -3.02
CA ASN A 52 24.82 -46.30 -3.75
C ASN A 52 24.25 -47.51 -2.98
N LYS A 53 22.93 -47.73 -2.99
CA LYS A 53 22.31 -49.03 -3.38
C LYS A 53 20.76 -48.97 -3.46
N PRO A 54 20.10 -49.85 -4.27
CA PRO A 54 18.74 -49.63 -4.80
C PRO A 54 17.62 -50.60 -4.29
N LEU A 55 16.35 -50.18 -4.54
CA LEU A 55 15.04 -50.87 -4.83
C LEU A 55 14.60 -52.15 -4.05
N PRO A 56 13.27 -52.46 -3.90
CA PRO A 56 12.39 -52.79 -5.04
C PRO A 56 10.93 -52.28 -4.96
N THR A 57 10.30 -52.43 -6.13
CA THR A 57 8.98 -52.07 -6.64
C THR A 57 7.82 -53.01 -6.25
N GLN A 58 6.60 -52.43 -6.34
CA GLN A 58 5.31 -52.99 -6.77
C GLN A 58 4.68 -54.18 -6.02
N GLN A 59 3.39 -54.02 -5.68
CA GLN A 59 2.38 -55.05 -5.95
C GLN A 59 0.98 -54.46 -6.16
N LYS A 60 0.22 -55.11 -7.05
CA LYS A 60 -1.03 -54.71 -7.69
C LYS A 60 -2.07 -55.83 -7.42
N ILE A 61 -3.27 -55.43 -6.95
CA ILE A 61 -4.66 -55.96 -7.03
C ILE A 61 -4.92 -57.45 -7.41
N PRO A 62 -5.96 -58.11 -6.83
CA PRO A 62 -7.23 -58.39 -7.58
C PRO A 62 -8.52 -58.26 -6.69
N THR A 63 -9.54 -57.46 -7.06
CA THR A 63 -10.84 -57.73 -7.75
C THR A 63 -11.92 -58.65 -7.11
N LYS A 64 -13.14 -58.06 -7.02
CA LYS A 64 -14.52 -58.58 -7.18
C LYS A 64 -15.20 -59.33 -6.00
N GLN A 65 -16.36 -58.85 -5.52
CA GLN A 65 -17.75 -59.33 -5.85
C GLN A 65 -18.84 -58.54 -5.04
N PRO A 66 -20.17 -58.71 -5.26
CA PRO A 66 -21.04 -57.72 -5.93
C PRO A 66 -22.10 -57.00 -5.06
N LEU A 67 -22.77 -56.05 -5.72
CA LEU A 67 -23.89 -55.19 -5.30
C LEU A 67 -25.19 -55.97 -5.00
N PRO A 68 -26.03 -55.54 -4.03
CA PRO A 68 -27.46 -55.77 -4.06
C PRO A 68 -28.24 -54.50 -4.46
N SER A 69 -29.26 -54.76 -5.26
CA SER A 69 -30.25 -53.89 -5.87
C SER A 69 -31.14 -53.10 -4.90
N GLN A 70 -31.46 -51.87 -5.34
CA GLN A 70 -32.74 -51.17 -5.24
C GLN A 70 -33.54 -51.28 -3.93
N GLN A 71 -33.52 -50.19 -3.15
CA GLN A 71 -34.69 -49.77 -2.37
C GLN A 71 -35.09 -48.35 -2.76
N LYS A 72 -36.23 -48.26 -3.45
CA LYS A 72 -36.98 -47.05 -3.74
C LYS A 72 -37.75 -46.68 -2.46
N MET A 73 -37.18 -45.81 -1.62
CA MET A 73 -37.94 -45.18 -0.53
C MET A 73 -38.33 -43.77 -0.93
N THR A 74 -39.64 -43.58 -1.09
CA THR A 74 -40.32 -42.30 -1.29
C THR A 74 -40.21 -41.48 -0.01
N ILE A 75 -39.40 -40.42 -0.01
CA ILE A 75 -39.37 -39.42 1.06
C ILE A 75 -40.52 -38.43 0.82
N LYS A 76 -41.52 -38.43 1.72
CA LYS A 76 -42.38 -37.26 1.95
C LYS A 76 -42.22 -36.83 3.41
N GLN A 77 -41.18 -36.04 3.67
CA GLN A 77 -41.13 -35.13 4.81
C GLN A 77 -40.92 -33.72 4.26
N PRO A 78 -41.75 -32.73 4.61
CA PRO A 78 -41.47 -31.34 4.28
C PRO A 78 -40.24 -30.89 5.08
N LEU A 79 -39.23 -30.42 4.36
CA LEU A 79 -38.06 -29.74 4.90
C LEU A 79 -38.53 -28.53 5.72
N PRO A 80 -38.05 -28.30 6.97
CA PRO A 80 -38.32 -27.05 7.65
C PRO A 80 -37.70 -25.94 6.82
N SER A 81 -38.53 -25.02 6.34
CA SER A 81 -38.10 -23.80 5.67
C SER A 81 -37.03 -23.12 6.52
N GLN A 82 -35.81 -23.05 6.00
CA GLN A 82 -34.75 -22.23 6.57
C GLN A 82 -35.28 -20.80 6.64
N GLN A 83 -35.64 -20.36 7.85
CA GLN A 83 -35.83 -18.95 8.14
C GLN A 83 -34.49 -18.27 7.88
N LYS A 84 -34.37 -17.67 6.70
CA LYS A 84 -33.30 -16.74 6.36
C LYS A 84 -33.51 -15.47 7.19
N MET A 85 -33.20 -15.55 8.48
CA MET A 85 -32.98 -14.38 9.33
C MET A 85 -31.78 -13.63 8.77
N THR A 86 -32.03 -12.78 7.78
CA THR A 86 -31.06 -11.81 7.32
C THR A 86 -31.11 -10.67 8.33
N ILE A 87 -30.47 -10.86 9.49
CA ILE A 87 -30.08 -9.72 10.31
C ILE A 87 -29.14 -8.93 9.40
N LYS A 88 -29.65 -7.82 8.84
CA LYS A 88 -28.81 -6.87 8.09
C LYS A 88 -27.84 -6.29 9.10
N GLN A 89 -26.70 -6.94 9.27
CA GLN A 89 -25.54 -6.39 9.99
C GLN A 89 -25.31 -4.96 9.46
N PRO A 90 -25.11 -3.97 10.35
CA PRO A 90 -24.87 -2.61 9.90
C PRO A 90 -23.63 -2.58 8.99
N LEU A 91 -23.66 -1.74 7.96
CA LEU A 91 -22.50 -1.58 7.07
C LEU A 91 -21.27 -1.17 7.89
N PRO A 92 -20.08 -1.74 7.60
CA PRO A 92 -18.85 -1.29 8.24
C PRO A 92 -18.61 0.18 7.89
N LYS A 93 -18.23 0.96 8.91
CA LYS A 93 -17.89 2.38 8.74
C LYS A 93 -16.39 2.51 8.53
N ILE A 94 -16.00 2.79 7.28
CA ILE A 94 -14.60 2.92 6.89
C ILE A 94 -14.22 4.38 6.81
N TYR A 95 -13.13 4.73 7.46
CA TYR A 95 -12.51 6.03 7.43
C TYR A 95 -11.31 5.96 6.48
N ALA A 96 -11.54 6.34 5.23
CA ALA A 96 -10.51 6.34 4.20
C ALA A 96 -9.56 7.53 4.41
N ILE A 97 -8.26 7.30 4.25
CA ILE A 97 -7.20 8.30 4.29
C ILE A 97 -6.59 8.32 2.90
N VAL A 98 -6.60 9.50 2.26
CA VAL A 98 -6.11 9.67 0.89
C VAL A 98 -5.12 10.83 0.83
N THR A 99 -4.14 10.69 -0.06
CA THR A 99 -3.17 11.74 -0.39
C THR A 99 -3.14 11.93 -1.90
N MET A 100 -2.94 13.17 -2.36
CA MET A 100 -2.84 13.48 -3.79
C MET A 100 -1.54 14.23 -4.06
N PRO A 101 -0.68 13.73 -4.97
CA PRO A 101 0.36 14.57 -5.54
C PRO A 101 -0.29 15.54 -6.52
N LEU A 102 -0.28 16.84 -6.22
CA LEU A 102 -0.68 17.85 -7.19
C LEU A 102 0.39 17.93 -8.29
N LEU A 103 0.01 17.56 -9.52
CA LEU A 103 0.89 17.69 -10.68
C LEU A 103 0.56 18.99 -11.41
N THR A 104 1.59 19.77 -11.68
CA THR A 104 1.51 21.09 -12.31
C THR A 104 2.35 21.14 -13.58
N LYS A 105 2.17 22.18 -14.39
CA LYS A 105 3.04 22.41 -15.57
C LYS A 105 4.52 22.56 -15.19
N LYS A 106 4.84 23.02 -13.97
CA LYS A 106 6.23 23.11 -13.50
C LYS A 106 6.86 21.74 -13.33
N ASP A 107 6.07 20.71 -13.00
CA ASP A 107 6.55 19.34 -12.88
C ASP A 107 7.04 18.77 -14.22
N LEU A 108 6.49 19.22 -15.36
CA LEU A 108 6.97 18.87 -16.70
C LEU A 108 8.38 19.37 -16.98
N GLN A 109 8.76 20.49 -16.38
CA GLN A 109 10.09 21.09 -16.56
C GLN A 109 11.16 20.32 -15.78
N THR A 110 10.76 19.46 -14.86
CA THR A 110 11.68 18.60 -14.12
C THR A 110 11.99 17.34 -14.94
N LYS A 111 13.21 16.80 -14.82
CA LYS A 111 13.58 15.50 -15.40
C LYS A 111 12.80 14.31 -14.81
N LYS A 112 11.80 14.56 -13.94
CA LYS A 112 11.03 13.57 -13.18
C LYS A 112 9.96 12.86 -14.02
N TYR A 113 9.47 13.52 -15.06
CA TYR A 113 8.42 12.99 -15.96
C TYR A 113 8.89 13.09 -17.41
N ARG A 114 10.08 12.56 -17.72
CA ARG A 114 10.67 12.63 -19.07
C ARG A 114 9.63 12.20 -20.11
N THR A 115 9.41 13.01 -21.15
CA THR A 115 8.44 12.78 -22.27
C THR A 115 6.95 13.00 -21.96
N SER A 116 6.59 13.60 -20.83
CA SER A 116 5.18 13.92 -20.52
C SER A 116 4.70 15.19 -21.22
N THR A 117 3.45 15.17 -21.69
CA THR A 117 2.74 16.32 -22.24
C THR A 117 1.84 16.94 -21.16
N ILE A 118 1.37 18.18 -21.39
CA ILE A 118 0.34 18.80 -20.53
C ILE A 118 -0.91 17.91 -20.47
N GLU A 119 -1.31 17.35 -21.60
CA GLU A 119 -2.45 16.43 -21.72
C GLU A 119 -2.29 15.22 -20.79
N LYS A 120 -1.11 14.58 -20.74
CA LYS A 120 -0.87 13.44 -19.82
C LYS A 120 -0.95 13.83 -18.35
N ILE A 121 -0.55 15.06 -17.99
CA ILE A 121 -0.75 15.57 -16.63
C ILE A 121 -2.24 15.74 -16.36
N GLU A 122 -2.98 16.34 -17.29
CA GLU A 122 -4.42 16.56 -17.13
C GLU A 122 -5.18 15.23 -17.02
N GLU A 123 -4.82 14.23 -17.84
CA GLU A 123 -5.31 12.86 -17.72
C GLU A 123 -5.01 12.29 -16.33
N ARG A 124 -3.76 12.37 -15.87
CA ARG A 124 -3.37 11.84 -14.56
C ARG A 124 -4.12 12.54 -13.41
N MET A 125 -4.26 13.85 -13.49
CA MET A 125 -5.02 14.63 -12.51
C MET A 125 -6.51 14.32 -12.57
N SER A 126 -7.04 13.96 -13.74
CA SER A 126 -8.42 13.46 -13.88
C SER A 126 -8.59 12.09 -13.26
N GLU A 127 -7.62 11.19 -13.38
CA GLU A 127 -7.64 9.86 -12.74
C GLU A 127 -7.72 9.98 -11.21
N PHE A 128 -6.95 10.90 -10.63
CA PHE A 128 -7.02 11.18 -9.20
C PHE A 128 -8.42 11.63 -8.76
N ILE A 129 -9.05 12.53 -9.52
CA ILE A 129 -10.41 12.98 -9.20
C ILE A 129 -11.41 11.83 -9.35
N THR A 130 -11.27 10.99 -10.38
CA THR A 130 -12.13 9.82 -10.57
C THR A 130 -12.00 8.82 -9.42
N GLY A 131 -10.77 8.48 -9.01
CA GLY A 131 -10.54 7.56 -7.89
C GLY A 131 -11.09 8.11 -6.56
N LEU A 132 -10.90 9.40 -6.29
CA LEU A 132 -11.51 10.07 -5.13
C LEU A 132 -13.05 10.03 -5.19
N GLN A 133 -13.63 10.35 -6.34
CA GLN A 133 -15.08 10.35 -6.51
C GLN A 133 -15.68 8.94 -6.33
N ASN A 134 -15.00 7.90 -6.83
CA ASN A 134 -15.39 6.51 -6.62
C ASN A 134 -15.30 6.12 -5.13
N THR A 135 -14.25 6.55 -4.43
CA THR A 135 -14.09 6.32 -2.99
C THR A 135 -15.23 6.97 -2.19
N LEU A 136 -15.60 8.22 -2.53
CA LEU A 136 -16.73 8.92 -1.89
C LEU A 136 -18.08 8.24 -2.15
N ASN A 137 -18.24 7.66 -3.34
CA ASN A 137 -19.45 6.95 -3.73
C ASN A 137 -19.59 5.57 -3.08
N HIS A 138 -18.51 4.99 -2.59
CA HIS A 138 -18.55 3.69 -1.95
C HIS A 138 -19.39 3.72 -0.65
N GLU A 139 -20.28 2.75 -0.50
CA GLU A 139 -21.29 2.74 0.58
C GLU A 139 -20.71 2.49 1.98
N CYS A 140 -19.67 1.65 2.09
CA CYS A 140 -18.99 1.41 3.37
C CYS A 140 -18.04 2.55 3.75
N VAL A 141 -17.72 3.47 2.83
CA VAL A 141 -16.87 4.62 3.16
C VAL A 141 -17.74 5.66 3.86
N TYR A 142 -17.48 5.83 5.15
CA TYR A 142 -18.18 6.77 6.02
C TYR A 142 -17.59 8.18 5.90
N ARG A 143 -16.26 8.28 5.86
CA ARG A 143 -15.54 9.55 5.76
C ARG A 143 -14.25 9.36 4.95
N VAL A 144 -13.88 10.39 4.19
CA VAL A 144 -12.61 10.46 3.45
C VAL A 144 -11.79 11.61 4.02
N HIS A 145 -10.69 11.27 4.70
CA HIS A 145 -9.70 12.20 5.21
C HIS A 145 -8.64 12.47 4.14
N PHE A 146 -8.75 13.63 3.50
CA PHE A 146 -7.79 14.09 2.51
C PHE A 146 -6.65 14.81 3.23
N LEU A 147 -5.45 14.23 3.22
CA LEU A 147 -4.29 14.85 3.85
C LEU A 147 -3.57 15.76 2.85
N TYR A 148 -3.26 16.99 3.26
CA TYR A 148 -2.62 17.99 2.41
C TYR A 148 -1.67 18.89 3.19
N ASN A 149 -0.72 19.53 2.52
CA ASN A 149 0.13 20.60 3.09
C ASN A 149 0.04 21.92 2.31
N GLU A 150 -0.32 21.88 1.02
CA GLU A 150 -0.52 23.05 0.15
C GLU A 150 -2.01 23.32 -0.13
N SER A 151 -2.49 24.56 0.00
CA SER A 151 -3.93 24.87 -0.17
C SER A 151 -4.45 24.76 -1.61
N ASN A 152 -3.59 24.95 -2.61
CA ASN A 152 -3.92 24.81 -4.03
C ASN A 152 -4.53 23.44 -4.38
N VAL A 153 -4.12 22.37 -3.69
CA VAL A 153 -4.65 21.01 -3.90
C VAL A 153 -6.10 20.91 -3.43
N VAL A 154 -6.43 21.61 -2.34
CA VAL A 154 -7.80 21.65 -1.79
C VAL A 154 -8.71 22.36 -2.75
N ASP A 155 -8.30 23.52 -3.27
CA ASP A 155 -9.07 24.28 -4.25
C ASP A 155 -9.29 23.47 -5.53
N TYR A 156 -8.25 22.78 -6.00
CA TYR A 156 -8.33 21.89 -7.16
C TYR A 156 -9.38 20.79 -6.98
N VAL A 157 -9.37 20.13 -5.82
CA VAL A 157 -10.30 19.03 -5.47
C VAL A 157 -11.73 19.54 -5.31
N LYS A 158 -11.94 20.61 -4.53
CA LYS A 158 -13.27 21.22 -4.32
C LYS A 158 -13.91 21.68 -5.62
N ALA A 159 -13.12 22.19 -6.56
CA ALA A 159 -13.63 22.60 -7.86
C ALA A 159 -14.16 21.43 -8.71
N ARG A 160 -13.73 20.18 -8.47
CA ARG A 160 -13.95 19.04 -9.38
C ARG A 160 -14.77 17.89 -8.79
N VAL A 161 -14.69 17.62 -7.50
CA VAL A 161 -15.52 16.61 -6.84
C VAL A 161 -16.91 17.19 -6.58
N LYS A 162 -17.97 16.45 -6.93
CA LYS A 162 -19.36 16.97 -6.90
C LYS A 162 -20.32 16.13 -6.07
N ILE A 163 -20.11 14.81 -5.99
CA ILE A 163 -21.07 13.89 -5.38
C ILE A 163 -20.53 13.39 -4.04
N ASN A 164 -21.41 13.25 -3.04
CA ASN A 164 -21.08 12.75 -1.69
C ASN A 164 -19.97 13.55 -0.98
N THR A 165 -19.84 14.84 -1.30
CA THR A 165 -18.81 15.72 -0.75
C THR A 165 -18.89 15.93 0.76
N THR A 166 -20.05 15.66 1.37
CA THR A 166 -20.23 15.69 2.83
C THR A 166 -19.38 14.65 3.57
N LYS A 167 -18.93 13.59 2.88
CA LYS A 167 -17.97 12.61 3.43
C LYS A 167 -16.52 13.12 3.41
N LEU A 168 -16.21 14.14 2.62
CA LEU A 168 -14.84 14.61 2.39
C LEU A 168 -14.42 15.63 3.45
N VAL A 169 -13.33 15.33 4.17
CA VAL A 169 -12.75 16.19 5.19
C VAL A 169 -11.28 16.45 4.86
N PHE A 170 -10.90 17.72 4.80
CA PHE A 170 -9.53 18.14 4.53
C PHE A 170 -8.75 18.29 5.84
N ASN A 171 -7.61 17.62 5.95
CA ASN A 171 -6.76 17.65 7.14
C ASN A 171 -5.36 18.12 6.73
N ARG A 172 -4.94 19.26 7.28
CA ARG A 172 -3.61 19.77 7.02
C ARG A 172 -2.59 18.96 7.83
N VAL A 173 -1.53 18.51 7.17
CA VAL A 173 -0.40 17.78 7.76
C VAL A 173 0.91 18.43 7.32
N GLU A 174 2.02 18.06 7.96
CA GLU A 174 3.35 18.60 7.62
C GLU A 174 3.80 18.15 6.23
N ASP A 175 3.83 16.84 5.98
CA ASP A 175 4.21 16.28 4.68
C ASP A 175 3.35 15.06 4.31
N PRO A 176 2.31 15.20 3.47
CA PRO A 176 1.45 14.09 3.07
C PRO A 176 2.16 13.08 2.15
N ARG A 177 3.41 13.34 1.74
CA ARG A 177 4.20 12.46 0.88
C ARG A 177 4.95 11.41 1.69
N LYS A 178 5.15 11.61 2.99
CA LYS A 178 5.80 10.63 3.86
C LYS A 178 4.86 9.46 4.16
N HIS A 179 5.38 8.25 4.10
CA HIS A 179 4.60 7.03 4.30
C HIS A 179 4.18 6.87 5.76
N VAL A 180 4.94 7.39 6.71
CA VAL A 180 4.53 7.40 8.11
C VAL A 180 3.32 8.31 8.38
N THR A 181 3.10 9.36 7.58
CA THR A 181 2.09 10.40 7.86
C THR A 181 0.66 9.87 7.89
N TYR A 182 0.32 8.90 7.05
CA TYR A 182 -1.03 8.32 7.09
C TYR A 182 -1.22 7.41 8.32
N PHE A 183 -0.17 6.75 8.81
CA PHE A 183 -0.22 5.98 10.06
C PHE A 183 -0.27 6.91 11.27
N ASP A 184 0.56 7.96 11.31
CA ASP A 184 0.47 9.01 12.34
C ASP A 184 -0.96 9.54 12.42
N PHE A 185 -1.56 9.89 11.29
CA PHE A 185 -2.96 10.35 11.24
C PHE A 185 -3.96 9.29 11.76
N ALA A 186 -3.85 8.04 11.30
CA ALA A 186 -4.75 6.97 11.71
C ALA A 186 -4.69 6.73 13.23
N TYR A 187 -3.46 6.62 13.77
CA TYR A 187 -3.24 6.40 15.20
C TYR A 187 -3.56 7.64 16.04
N GLU A 188 -3.53 8.86 15.50
CA GLU A 188 -3.92 10.05 16.27
C GLU A 188 -5.44 10.31 16.24
N LYS A 189 -6.10 10.07 15.10
CA LYS A 189 -7.46 10.56 14.84
C LYS A 189 -8.53 9.48 14.70
N LEU A 190 -8.16 8.23 14.46
CA LEU A 190 -9.11 7.16 14.09
C LEU A 190 -9.09 5.97 15.06
N GLN A 191 -8.70 6.21 16.31
CA GLN A 191 -8.64 5.17 17.36
C GLN A 191 -9.95 4.37 17.45
N GLY A 192 -9.83 3.04 17.37
CA GLY A 192 -10.97 2.12 17.46
C GLY A 192 -11.89 2.07 16.23
N GLU A 193 -11.53 2.76 15.15
CA GLU A 193 -12.28 2.80 13.89
C GLU A 193 -11.58 2.02 12.77
N ILE A 194 -12.33 1.57 11.76
CA ILE A 194 -11.73 0.93 10.58
C ILE A 194 -11.06 2.01 9.73
N ALA A 195 -9.74 2.10 9.80
CA ALA A 195 -8.94 2.99 8.98
C ALA A 195 -8.55 2.29 7.68
N MET A 196 -8.68 2.99 6.55
CA MET A 196 -8.19 2.53 5.25
C MET A 196 -7.26 3.58 4.65
N TYR A 197 -5.97 3.31 4.51
CA TYR A 197 -5.12 4.13 3.65
C TYR A 197 -5.19 3.62 2.22
N THR A 198 -5.36 4.53 1.26
CA THR A 198 -5.32 4.23 -0.17
C THR A 198 -4.81 5.44 -0.96
N PRO A 199 -3.90 5.27 -1.94
CA PRO A 199 -3.59 6.29 -2.93
C PRO A 199 -4.86 6.76 -3.62
N ILE A 200 -4.93 8.05 -3.98
CA ILE A 200 -6.17 8.65 -4.49
C ILE A 200 -6.67 8.07 -5.83
N ASP A 201 -5.79 7.46 -6.63
CA ASP A 201 -6.13 6.73 -7.85
C ASP A 201 -6.53 5.26 -7.61
N VAL A 202 -6.64 4.86 -6.34
CA VAL A 202 -7.09 3.54 -5.92
C VAL A 202 -8.38 3.72 -5.11
N TYR A 203 -9.37 2.87 -5.36
CA TYR A 203 -10.67 2.99 -4.72
C TYR A 203 -11.26 1.62 -4.36
N PRO A 204 -12.05 1.55 -3.27
CA PRO A 204 -12.71 0.32 -2.86
C PRO A 204 -13.80 -0.10 -3.85
N GLY A 205 -13.92 -1.40 -4.03
CA GLY A 205 -14.96 -2.08 -4.80
C GLY A 205 -15.67 -3.13 -3.94
N GLU A 206 -15.88 -4.30 -4.52
CA GLU A 206 -16.68 -5.38 -3.95
C GLU A 206 -16.06 -5.97 -2.66
N GLY A 207 -16.93 -6.58 -1.85
CA GLY A 207 -16.54 -7.35 -0.66
C GLY A 207 -16.33 -6.53 0.61
N PHE A 208 -16.24 -5.20 0.53
CA PHE A 208 -16.02 -4.34 1.70
C PHE A 208 -17.12 -4.41 2.76
N ARG A 209 -18.33 -4.89 2.41
CA ARG A 209 -19.40 -5.20 3.38
C ARG A 209 -19.06 -6.35 4.34
N LEU A 210 -18.10 -7.21 3.97
CA LEU A 210 -17.71 -8.39 4.73
C LEU A 210 -16.66 -8.07 5.81
N ILE A 211 -16.13 -6.85 5.82
CA ILE A 211 -15.14 -6.44 6.83
C ILE A 211 -15.81 -6.41 8.19
N ASN A 212 -15.27 -7.21 9.12
CA ASN A 212 -15.70 -7.25 10.50
C ASN A 212 -14.67 -6.53 11.39
N LYS A 213 -15.12 -5.49 12.11
CA LYS A 213 -14.24 -4.69 12.97
C LYS A 213 -13.68 -5.51 14.15
N ASP A 214 -14.50 -6.37 14.73
CA ASP A 214 -14.13 -7.18 15.88
C ASP A 214 -13.08 -8.23 15.50
N ASP A 215 -13.14 -8.78 14.29
CA ASP A 215 -12.07 -9.63 13.75
C ASP A 215 -10.76 -8.84 13.59
N LEU A 216 -10.82 -7.63 13.01
CA LEU A 216 -9.64 -6.78 12.86
C LEU A 216 -8.95 -6.51 14.20
N ILE A 217 -9.73 -6.28 15.26
CA ILE A 217 -9.23 -6.02 16.61
C ILE A 217 -8.75 -7.31 17.29
N SER A 218 -9.64 -8.30 17.45
CA SER A 218 -9.41 -9.50 18.26
C SER A 218 -8.30 -10.39 17.70
N LYS A 219 -8.19 -10.46 16.37
CA LYS A 219 -7.13 -11.22 15.68
C LYS A 219 -5.93 -10.36 15.29
N LYS A 220 -5.96 -9.06 15.65
CA LYS A 220 -4.93 -8.08 15.33
C LYS A 220 -4.55 -8.11 13.84
N LEU A 221 -5.56 -8.07 12.98
CA LEU A 221 -5.40 -8.18 11.53
C LEU A 221 -5.08 -6.82 10.92
N MET A 222 -4.24 -6.87 9.88
CA MET A 222 -4.07 -5.78 8.93
C MET A 222 -4.21 -6.35 7.53
N TYR A 223 -5.17 -5.87 6.76
CA TYR A 223 -5.29 -6.22 5.36
C TYR A 223 -4.42 -5.31 4.54
N ILE A 224 -3.63 -5.89 3.65
CA ILE A 224 -2.86 -5.16 2.65
C ILE A 224 -3.30 -5.66 1.26
N LEU A 225 -3.92 -4.80 0.47
CA LEU A 225 -4.68 -5.22 -0.70
C LEU A 225 -3.89 -5.00 -1.99
N THR A 226 -3.74 -6.06 -2.77
CA THR A 226 -3.31 -5.98 -4.16
C THR A 226 -4.47 -5.52 -5.05
N ARG A 227 -4.20 -4.56 -5.95
CA ARG A 227 -5.18 -4.05 -6.91
C ARG A 227 -5.80 -5.11 -7.82
N HIS A 228 -7.01 -4.78 -8.28
CA HIS A 228 -7.65 -5.32 -9.46
C HIS A 228 -7.63 -4.29 -10.59
N GLY A 229 -7.75 -4.80 -11.80
CA GLY A 229 -7.97 -4.02 -13.00
C GLY A 229 -9.42 -4.11 -13.43
N LYS A 230 -9.95 -3.06 -14.06
CA LYS A 230 -11.24 -3.09 -14.75
C LYS A 230 -11.24 -2.18 -15.97
N GLN A 231 -12.27 -2.30 -16.80
CA GLN A 231 -12.49 -1.34 -17.89
C GLN A 231 -12.77 0.04 -17.29
N GLU A 232 -11.91 1.01 -17.61
CA GLU A 232 -12.09 2.42 -17.29
C GLU A 232 -12.51 3.17 -18.57
N LYS A 233 -12.97 4.42 -18.42
CA LYS A 233 -13.48 5.22 -19.55
C LYS A 233 -12.47 5.34 -20.71
N ASN A 234 -11.19 5.49 -20.38
CA ASN A 234 -10.14 5.82 -21.33
C ASN A 234 -9.12 4.67 -21.56
N CYS A 235 -9.23 3.57 -20.81
CA CYS A 235 -8.33 2.42 -20.96
C CYS A 235 -8.92 1.15 -20.33
N ASP A 236 -8.39 -0.01 -20.72
CA ASP A 236 -8.64 -1.27 -20.04
C ASP A 236 -7.53 -1.55 -19.01
N MET A 237 -7.85 -1.45 -17.71
CA MET A 237 -6.91 -1.82 -16.64
C MET A 237 -6.97 -3.31 -16.31
N GLY A 238 -7.90 -4.10 -16.87
CA GLY A 238 -8.08 -5.53 -16.57
C GLY A 238 -6.86 -6.39 -16.86
N ASN A 239 -6.07 -6.00 -17.86
CA ASN A 239 -4.91 -6.76 -18.35
C ASN A 239 -3.57 -6.40 -17.69
N ILE A 240 -3.55 -5.64 -16.60
CA ILE A 240 -2.30 -5.27 -15.90
C ILE A 240 -1.56 -6.49 -15.29
N SER A 241 -0.23 -6.42 -15.23
CA SER A 241 0.62 -7.53 -14.77
C SER A 241 0.56 -7.77 -13.26
N ASN A 242 0.36 -6.71 -12.48
CA ASN A 242 0.41 -6.73 -11.01
C ASN A 242 -1.00 -6.62 -10.44
N ASN A 243 -1.85 -7.62 -10.72
CA ASN A 243 -3.19 -7.70 -10.14
C ASN A 243 -3.32 -8.91 -9.19
N CYS A 244 -4.39 -8.91 -8.39
CA CYS A 244 -4.69 -9.99 -7.45
C CYS A 244 -4.91 -11.35 -8.14
N ASN A 245 -5.56 -11.36 -9.30
CA ASN A 245 -5.97 -12.57 -10.04
C ASN A 245 -4.83 -13.26 -10.82
N ARG A 246 -3.59 -12.78 -10.70
CA ARG A 246 -2.44 -13.34 -11.41
C ARG A 246 -1.81 -14.48 -10.61
N LYS A 247 -1.47 -15.57 -11.31
CA LYS A 247 -0.77 -16.74 -10.72
C LYS A 247 0.59 -16.41 -10.10
N ARG A 248 1.21 -15.29 -10.48
CA ARG A 248 2.53 -14.87 -9.97
C ARG A 248 2.35 -13.72 -8.98
N TYR A 249 2.88 -13.89 -7.77
CA TYR A 249 2.97 -12.82 -6.77
C TYR A 249 4.08 -11.83 -7.13
N PHE A 250 3.75 -10.53 -7.19
CA PHE A 250 4.68 -9.45 -7.51
C PHE A 250 5.04 -8.57 -6.31
N GLY A 251 4.38 -8.74 -5.16
CA GLY A 251 4.61 -7.90 -3.98
C GLY A 251 4.24 -6.43 -4.16
N SER A 252 3.23 -6.15 -4.99
CA SER A 252 2.66 -4.82 -5.14
C SER A 252 1.32 -4.76 -4.43
N HIS A 253 1.19 -3.83 -3.50
CA HIS A 253 -0.04 -3.56 -2.79
C HIS A 253 -0.37 -2.09 -2.86
N ASP A 254 -1.63 -1.73 -2.66
CA ASP A 254 -2.08 -0.35 -2.82
C ASP A 254 -2.79 0.17 -1.59
N SER A 255 -3.51 -0.68 -0.86
CA SER A 255 -4.34 -0.21 0.27
C SER A 255 -4.06 -1.00 1.53
N TYR A 256 -4.24 -0.34 2.68
CA TYR A 256 -4.05 -0.91 4.01
C TYR A 256 -5.34 -0.72 4.79
N ILE A 257 -5.85 -1.76 5.43
CA ILE A 257 -7.05 -1.70 6.28
C ILE A 257 -6.74 -2.32 7.62
N PHE A 258 -6.98 -1.58 8.70
CA PHE A 258 -6.74 -2.02 10.06
C PHE A 258 -7.52 -1.15 11.06
N VAL A 259 -7.47 -1.51 12.34
CA VAL A 259 -8.02 -0.68 13.42
C VAL A 259 -6.85 -0.19 14.27
N PRO A 260 -6.51 1.12 14.28
CA PRO A 260 -5.50 1.65 15.18
C PRO A 260 -6.01 1.59 16.62
N ASN A 261 -5.14 1.14 17.53
CA ASN A 261 -5.42 1.05 18.95
C ASN A 261 -4.16 1.36 19.75
N GLY A 262 -4.21 2.39 20.60
CA GLY A 262 -3.06 2.91 21.33
C GLY A 262 -2.15 3.78 20.45
N PRO A 263 -0.99 4.21 20.97
CA PRO A 263 -0.04 5.03 20.22
C PRO A 263 0.74 4.22 19.17
N LEU A 264 1.14 4.87 18.08
CA LEU A 264 2.07 4.28 17.12
C LEU A 264 3.46 4.19 17.77
N SER A 265 4.08 3.01 17.78
CA SER A 265 5.40 2.82 18.37
C SER A 265 6.46 3.71 17.67
N PRO A 266 7.40 4.33 18.42
CA PRO A 266 8.48 5.11 17.83
C PRO A 266 9.32 4.32 16.81
N GLU A 267 9.52 3.02 17.05
CA GLU A 267 10.26 2.12 16.16
C GLU A 267 9.51 1.89 14.84
N ILE A 268 8.20 1.65 14.90
CA ILE A 268 7.34 1.56 13.71
C ILE A 268 7.37 2.88 12.95
N ARG A 269 7.20 4.01 13.66
CA ARG A 269 7.21 5.35 13.09
C ARG A 269 8.51 5.61 12.33
N LYS A 270 9.66 5.32 12.94
CA LYS A 270 10.98 5.42 12.33
C LYS A 270 11.14 4.53 11.10
N ALA A 271 10.67 3.28 11.16
CA ALA A 271 10.78 2.32 10.06
C ALA A 271 9.96 2.72 8.82
N LEU A 272 8.93 3.54 9.00
CA LEU A 272 8.01 3.98 7.93
C LEU A 272 8.29 5.42 7.45
N ASP A 273 9.31 6.09 7.99
CA ASP A 273 9.62 7.49 7.70
C ASP A 273 10.38 7.71 6.37
N TYR A 274 9.84 7.16 5.28
CA TYR A 274 10.32 7.32 3.92
C TYR A 274 9.27 7.96 3.01
N TRP A 275 9.66 8.35 1.80
CA TRP A 275 8.75 8.93 0.82
C TRP A 275 7.83 7.87 0.20
N SER A 276 6.55 8.18 -0.02
CA SER A 276 5.52 7.23 -0.50
C SER A 276 5.60 6.92 -2.01
N ILE A 277 6.62 7.41 -2.71
CA ILE A 277 6.80 7.28 -4.16
C ILE A 277 8.11 6.50 -4.42
N VAL A 278 8.21 5.32 -3.81
CA VAL A 278 9.39 4.44 -3.88
C VAL A 278 8.94 2.99 -4.06
N TRP A 279 9.76 2.19 -4.73
CA TRP A 279 9.45 0.78 -4.96
C TRP A 279 9.68 -0.06 -3.71
N GLY A 280 8.71 -0.90 -3.38
CA GLY A 280 8.82 -1.87 -2.28
C GLY A 280 8.50 -1.30 -0.90
N GLN A 281 7.98 -0.08 -0.81
CA GLN A 281 7.46 0.47 0.45
C GLN A 281 6.45 -0.45 1.13
N GLU A 282 5.62 -1.14 0.35
CA GLU A 282 4.60 -2.04 0.87
C GLU A 282 5.23 -3.24 1.58
N ASN A 283 6.35 -3.73 1.06
CA ASN A 283 7.07 -4.85 1.65
C ASN A 283 7.72 -4.45 2.98
N ILE A 284 8.22 -3.21 3.09
CA ILE A 284 8.71 -2.69 4.37
C ILE A 284 7.56 -2.58 5.36
N ALA A 285 6.41 -2.01 4.95
CA ALA A 285 5.24 -1.91 5.82
C ALA A 285 4.76 -3.30 6.31
N ILE A 286 4.68 -4.31 5.43
CA ILE A 286 4.34 -5.69 5.82
C ILE A 286 5.32 -6.21 6.87
N HIS A 287 6.62 -6.04 6.64
CA HIS A 287 7.64 -6.48 7.58
C HIS A 287 7.47 -5.79 8.93
N THR A 288 7.46 -4.46 8.93
CA THR A 288 7.34 -3.61 10.12
C THR A 288 6.12 -3.95 10.97
N PHE A 289 4.93 -4.06 10.37
CA PHE A 289 3.72 -4.36 11.15
C PHE A 289 3.67 -5.80 11.63
N ARG A 290 4.33 -6.76 10.96
CA ARG A 290 4.47 -8.12 11.49
C ARG A 290 5.45 -8.20 12.66
N THR A 291 6.63 -7.60 12.52
CA THR A 291 7.74 -7.77 13.47
C THR A 291 7.62 -6.86 14.68
N LEU A 292 7.31 -5.58 14.47
CA LEU A 292 7.22 -4.58 15.53
C LEU A 292 5.77 -4.33 15.95
N GLY A 293 4.84 -4.35 14.98
CA GLY A 293 3.42 -4.17 15.26
C GLY A 293 2.72 -5.43 15.79
N HIS A 294 3.31 -6.62 15.59
CA HIS A 294 2.70 -7.93 15.85
C HIS A 294 1.31 -8.11 15.22
N PHE A 295 1.08 -7.50 14.06
CA PHE A 295 -0.13 -7.71 13.28
C PHE A 295 -0.03 -9.01 12.49
N LYS A 296 -1.16 -9.71 12.39
CA LYS A 296 -1.36 -10.72 11.34
C LYS A 296 -1.69 -9.99 10.03
N VAL A 297 -0.65 -9.75 9.22
CA VAL A 297 -0.80 -9.06 7.93
C VAL A 297 -1.19 -10.06 6.83
N THR A 298 -2.36 -9.90 6.22
CA THR A 298 -2.90 -10.75 5.14
C THR A 298 -3.31 -9.91 3.92
N ASN A 299 -3.46 -10.56 2.76
CA ASN A 299 -3.90 -9.90 1.53
C ASN A 299 -5.15 -10.59 0.98
N PRO A 300 -6.34 -10.30 1.55
CA PRO A 300 -7.58 -10.93 1.15
C PRO A 300 -8.14 -10.34 -0.16
N CYS A 301 -7.30 -10.04 -1.15
CA CYS A 301 -7.72 -9.34 -2.36
C CYS A 301 -8.66 -10.16 -3.26
N GLU A 302 -8.75 -11.48 -3.08
CA GLU A 302 -9.76 -12.30 -3.77
C GLU A 302 -11.17 -12.13 -3.15
N VAL A 303 -11.25 -11.46 -2.00
CA VAL A 303 -12.50 -11.10 -1.30
C VAL A 303 -12.74 -9.59 -1.31
N LEU A 304 -11.71 -8.79 -1.01
CA LEU A 304 -11.78 -7.34 -0.91
C LEU A 304 -11.14 -6.68 -2.14
N PHE A 305 -11.98 -6.13 -3.01
CA PHE A 305 -11.53 -5.59 -4.29
C PHE A 305 -11.16 -4.12 -4.12
N VAL A 306 -9.96 -3.75 -4.54
CA VAL A 306 -9.59 -2.36 -4.78
C VAL A 306 -9.19 -2.21 -6.24
N TYR A 307 -9.62 -1.15 -6.89
CA TYR A 307 -9.35 -0.88 -8.30
C TYR A 307 -8.37 0.26 -8.44
N HIS A 308 -7.41 0.14 -9.36
CA HIS A 308 -6.37 1.14 -9.59
C HIS A 308 -6.51 1.76 -10.98
N ILE A 309 -6.67 3.08 -11.05
CA ILE A 309 -6.77 3.84 -12.31
C ILE A 309 -5.42 4.45 -12.66
N HIS A 310 -4.83 4.05 -13.78
CA HIS A 310 -3.56 4.62 -14.26
C HIS A 310 -3.43 4.55 -15.79
N CYS A 311 -4.46 4.99 -16.49
CA CYS A 311 -4.53 5.00 -17.96
C CYS A 311 -3.42 5.86 -18.61
N SER A 312 -3.11 7.01 -18.03
CA SER A 312 -2.08 7.95 -18.48
C SER A 312 -0.68 7.34 -18.52
N ASN A 313 -0.47 6.25 -17.75
CA ASN A 313 0.83 5.62 -17.48
C ASN A 313 1.91 6.62 -17.03
N LEU A 314 1.51 7.79 -16.52
CA LEU A 314 2.42 8.84 -16.08
C LEU A 314 3.09 8.39 -14.77
N ARG A 315 4.38 8.08 -14.83
CA ARG A 315 5.17 7.62 -13.69
C ARG A 315 6.32 8.57 -13.43
N ASP A 316 6.63 8.73 -12.16
CA ASP A 316 7.85 9.38 -11.72
C ASP A 316 9.05 8.48 -12.06
N SER A 317 9.92 8.96 -12.95
CA SER A 317 11.10 8.23 -13.40
C SER A 317 12.25 8.22 -12.39
N THR A 318 12.12 8.95 -11.27
CA THR A 318 13.12 9.02 -10.20
C THR A 318 12.85 8.03 -9.06
N ARG A 319 11.79 7.21 -9.18
CA ARG A 319 11.47 6.16 -8.21
C ARG A 319 12.64 5.19 -8.05
N TYR A 320 13.16 5.10 -6.84
CA TYR A 320 14.16 4.11 -6.45
C TYR A 320 13.52 3.02 -5.58
N ARG A 321 14.19 1.88 -5.44
CA ARG A 321 13.73 0.74 -4.64
C ARG A 321 14.34 0.79 -3.24
N ILE A 322 13.52 0.57 -2.22
CA ILE A 322 13.94 0.61 -0.81
C ILE A 322 13.88 -0.74 -0.10
N ASN A 323 13.18 -1.73 -0.66
CA ASN A 323 13.10 -3.07 -0.08
C ASN A 323 14.30 -3.96 -0.46
N THR A 324 15.50 -3.40 -0.46
CA THR A 324 16.75 -4.08 -0.86
C THR A 324 17.50 -4.69 0.34
N SER A 325 17.03 -4.49 1.56
CA SER A 325 17.61 -5.03 2.80
C SER A 325 16.78 -6.19 3.37
N ALA A 326 17.22 -6.75 4.50
CA ALA A 326 16.53 -7.85 5.20
C ALA A 326 15.11 -7.50 5.70
N ASN A 327 14.74 -6.21 5.73
CA ASN A 327 13.48 -5.72 6.29
C ASN A 327 12.35 -5.69 5.25
N SER A 328 12.09 -6.82 4.61
CA SER A 328 11.09 -6.97 3.53
C SER A 328 10.11 -8.10 3.84
N GLY A 329 8.82 -7.81 3.73
CA GLY A 329 7.73 -8.75 4.01
C GLY A 329 6.94 -9.13 2.75
N MET A 330 6.20 -10.24 2.83
CA MET A 330 5.35 -10.74 1.74
C MET A 330 3.94 -11.08 2.23
N ALA A 331 2.91 -10.68 1.49
CA ALA A 331 1.52 -11.04 1.74
C ALA A 331 0.87 -11.49 0.41
N PRO A 332 1.03 -12.77 0.02
CA PRO A 332 0.38 -13.27 -1.19
C PRO A 332 -1.15 -13.20 -1.08
N PRO A 333 -1.87 -13.11 -2.22
CA PRO A 333 -3.33 -13.14 -2.25
C PRO A 333 -3.94 -14.30 -1.47
N THR A 334 -5.06 -14.05 -0.80
CA THR A 334 -5.89 -15.05 -0.10
C THR A 334 -7.37 -14.84 -0.42
N ASN A 335 -8.14 -15.92 -0.34
CA ASN A 335 -9.61 -15.91 -0.43
C ASN A 335 -10.31 -15.91 0.94
N THR A 336 -9.56 -15.70 2.02
CA THR A 336 -10.09 -15.59 3.39
C THR A 336 -9.71 -14.26 4.03
N LEU A 337 -10.63 -13.73 4.84
CA LEU A 337 -10.42 -12.54 5.67
C LEU A 337 -9.68 -12.83 6.98
N THR A 338 -9.41 -14.11 7.28
CA THR A 338 -8.82 -14.59 8.53
C THR A 338 -7.65 -15.50 8.29
#